data_AF-A0A4R7JYQ6-F1
#
_entry.id   AF-A0A4R7JYQ6-F1
#
_cell.length_a   1.000
_cell.length_b   1.000
_cell.length_c   1.000
_cell.angle_alpha   90.00
_cell.angle_beta   90.00
_cell.angle_gamma   90.00
#
_symmetry.space_group_name_H-M   'P 1'
#
loop_
_entity.id
_entity.type
_entity.pdbx_description
1 polymer ?
#
loop_
_entity_poly.entity_id
_entity_poly.type
_entity_poly.pdbx_seq_one_letter_code
_entity_poly.pdbx_strand_id
1 'polypeptide(L)'
;MGLFSKESSSEKQIEHYNELLDHTREQYQALENIQGSPEAEAQRNQLFEQIKQIEITIAEIQHQDIREKEQDQGEGLDLFED
;
A
#
# COMPACT_ATOMS: atom_id res chain seq x y z
N MET A 1 -9.27 25.61 16.92
CA MET A 1 -7.96 25.15 16.39
C MET A 1 -8.26 24.01 15.42
N GLY A 2 -7.77 24.11 14.18
CA GLY A 2 -8.27 23.36 13.03
C GLY A 2 -7.92 21.87 13.06
N LEU A 3 -8.92 21.01 12.90
CA LEU A 3 -8.84 19.55 12.85
C LEU A 3 -8.61 19.01 11.42
N PHE A 4 -8.05 19.80 10.50
CA PHE A 4 -8.10 19.52 9.05
C PHE A 4 -6.74 19.50 8.33
N SER A 5 -5.64 19.17 9.00
CA SER A 5 -4.32 19.20 8.31
C SER A 5 -3.44 17.97 8.55
N LYS A 6 -4.05 16.84 8.89
CA LYS A 6 -3.39 15.53 8.82
C LYS A 6 -4.15 14.69 7.80
N GLU A 7 -4.04 15.06 6.52
CA GLU A 7 -4.00 14.03 5.48
C GLU A 7 -2.83 13.14 5.91
N SER A 8 -3.12 11.98 6.50
CA SER A 8 -2.11 11.20 7.22
C SER A 8 -1.01 10.87 6.22
N SER A 9 0.27 10.99 6.58
CA SER A 9 1.39 10.67 5.68
C SER A 9 1.19 9.30 4.99
N SER A 10 0.57 8.37 5.72
CA SER A 10 0.12 7.05 5.30
C SER A 10 -0.86 7.06 4.11
N GLU A 11 -1.84 7.97 4.08
CA GLU A 11 -2.85 8.06 3.00
C GLU A 11 -2.22 8.46 1.68
N LYS A 12 -1.30 9.44 1.69
CA LYS A 12 -0.53 9.82 0.50
C LYS A 12 0.40 8.72 0.02
N GLN A 13 1.00 7.98 0.96
CA GLN A 13 1.84 6.84 0.63
C GLN A 13 1.00 5.73 -0.01
N ILE A 14 -0.18 5.41 0.55
CA ILE A 14 -1.11 4.43 -0.01
C ILE A 14 -1.58 4.87 -1.40
N GLU A 15 -1.92 6.14 -1.61
CA GLU A 15 -2.31 6.67 -2.92
C GLU A 15 -1.18 6.47 -3.95
N HIS A 16 0.05 6.86 -3.60
CA HIS A 16 1.21 6.67 -4.47
C HIS A 16 1.45 5.19 -4.83
N TYR A 17 1.36 4.28 -3.84
CA TYR A 17 1.51 2.85 -4.10
C TYR A 17 0.35 2.27 -4.91
N ASN A 18 -0.87 2.80 -4.78
CA ASN A 18 -1.99 2.40 -5.63
C ASN A 18 -1.78 2.86 -7.08
N GLU A 19 -1.31 4.08 -7.32
CA GLU A 19 -0.95 4.54 -8.67
C GLU A 19 0.14 3.65 -9.29
N LEU A 20 1.16 3.32 -8.50
CA LEU A 20 2.23 2.40 -8.91
C LEU A 20 1.69 0.99 -9.21
N LEU A 21 0.75 0.51 -8.40
CA LEU A 21 0.08 -0.78 -8.58
C LEU A 21 -0.70 -0.82 -9.90
N ASP A 22 -1.49 0.22 -10.19
CA ASP A 22 -2.27 0.33 -11.41
C ASP A 22 -1.37 0.32 -12.64
N HIS A 23 -0.34 1.16 -12.66
CA HIS A 23 0.62 1.22 -13.75
C HIS A 23 1.38 -0.12 -13.95
N THR A 24 1.69 -0.84 -12.86
CA THR A 24 2.36 -2.15 -12.95
C THR A 24 1.40 -3.23 -13.46
N ARG A 25 0.10 -3.17 -13.09
CA ARG A 25 -0.94 -4.06 -13.60
C ARG A 25 -1.22 -3.83 -15.07
N GLU A 26 -1.25 -2.59 -15.52
CA GLU A 26 -1.38 -2.25 -16.95
C GLU A 26 -0.24 -2.84 -17.77
N GLN A 27 1.01 -2.70 -17.30
CA GLN A 27 2.16 -3.32 -17.94
C GLN A 27 2.08 -4.85 -17.94
N TYR A 28 1.63 -5.46 -16.84
CA TYR A 28 1.44 -6.90 -16.75
C TYR A 28 0.39 -7.39 -17.77
N GLN A 29 -0.73 -6.69 -17.91
CA GLN A 29 -1.77 -7.00 -18.88
C GLN A 29 -1.30 -6.79 -20.32
N ALA A 30 -0.48 -5.76 -20.58
CA ALA A 30 0.11 -5.54 -21.90
C ALA A 30 0.99 -6.72 -22.34
N LEU A 31 1.71 -7.36 -21.40
CA LEU A 31 2.51 -8.54 -21.64
C LEU A 31 1.71 -9.85 -21.68
N GLU A 32 0.48 -9.90 -21.16
CA GLU A 32 -0.37 -11.10 -21.18
C GLU A 32 -0.68 -11.60 -22.60
N ASN A 33 -0.81 -10.67 -23.54
CA ASN A 33 -1.08 -10.98 -24.95
C ASN A 33 0.17 -11.45 -25.72
N ILE A 34 1.37 -11.34 -25.13
CA ILE A 34 2.62 -11.75 -25.76
C ILE A 34 2.91 -13.20 -25.38
N GLN A 35 2.34 -14.14 -26.14
CA GLN A 35 2.55 -15.58 -25.94
C GLN A 35 3.78 -16.09 -26.70
N GLY A 36 4.58 -16.96 -26.05
CA GLY A 36 5.67 -17.70 -26.69
C GLY A 36 7.03 -16.99 -26.71
N SER A 37 7.17 -15.84 -26.05
CA SER A 37 8.46 -15.21 -25.79
C SER A 37 8.91 -15.45 -24.35
N PRO A 38 9.99 -16.22 -24.12
CA PRO A 38 10.48 -16.49 -22.76
C PRO A 38 10.92 -15.21 -22.03
N GLU A 39 11.36 -14.18 -22.77
CA GLU A 39 11.66 -12.86 -22.22
C GLU A 39 10.41 -12.13 -21.75
N ALA A 40 9.30 -12.24 -22.49
CA ALA A 40 8.02 -11.66 -22.08
C ALA A 40 7.44 -12.39 -20.87
N GLU A 41 7.58 -13.72 -20.81
CA GLU A 41 7.18 -14.51 -19.64
C GLU A 41 8.02 -14.18 -18.40
N ALA A 42 9.33 -13.99 -18.56
CA ALA A 42 10.21 -13.56 -17.48
C ALA A 42 9.84 -12.15 -16.97
N GLN A 43 9.64 -11.19 -17.87
CA GLN A 43 9.19 -9.84 -17.50
C GLN A 43 7.83 -9.86 -16.82
N ARG A 44 6.88 -10.65 -17.33
CA ARG A 44 5.56 -10.83 -16.74
C ARG A 44 5.66 -11.40 -15.32
N ASN A 45 6.52 -12.38 -15.08
CA ASN A 45 6.76 -12.91 -13.74
C ASN A 45 7.36 -11.87 -12.80
N GLN A 46 8.32 -11.06 -13.28
CA GLN A 46 8.88 -9.96 -12.48
C GLN A 46 7.82 -8.91 -12.12
N LEU A 47 6.97 -8.52 -13.08
CA LEU A 47 5.86 -7.60 -12.83
C LEU A 47 4.86 -8.18 -11.82
N PHE A 48 4.59 -9.48 -11.89
CA PHE A 48 3.72 -10.15 -10.91
C PHE A 48 4.30 -10.13 -9.49
N GLU A 49 5.59 -10.38 -9.34
CA GLU A 49 6.26 -10.25 -8.04
C GLU A 49 6.25 -8.81 -7.54
N GLN A 50 6.44 -7.82 -8.42
CA GLN A 50 6.33 -6.40 -8.06
C GLN A 50 4.91 -6.04 -7.58
N ILE A 51 3.87 -6.47 -8.30
CA ILE A 51 2.46 -6.25 -7.90
C ILE A 51 2.23 -6.78 -6.49
N LYS A 52 2.65 -8.02 -6.21
CA LYS A 52 2.52 -8.62 -4.87
C LYS A 52 3.24 -7.81 -3.81
N GLN A 53 4.47 -7.39 -4.10
CA GLN A 53 5.25 -6.62 -3.13
C GLN A 53 4.59 -5.27 -2.82
N ILE A 54 4.02 -4.61 -3.83
CA ILE A 54 3.29 -3.34 -3.65
C ILE A 54 2.03 -3.57 -2.81
N GLU A 55 1.26 -4.63 -3.06
CA GLU A 55 0.09 -5.00 -2.27
C GLU A 55 0.45 -5.27 -0.80
N ILE A 56 1.57 -5.98 -0.55
CA ILE A 56 2.09 -6.21 0.80
C ILE A 56 2.45 -4.88 1.46
N THR A 57 3.17 -4.00 0.78
CA THR A 57 3.56 -2.69 1.33
C THR A 57 2.35 -1.82 1.67
N ILE A 58 1.32 -1.78 0.81
CA ILE A 58 0.06 -1.08 1.10
C ILE A 58 -0.59 -1.65 2.36
N ALA A 59 -0.68 -2.99 2.47
CA ALA A 59 -1.26 -3.65 3.63
C ALA A 59 -0.45 -3.38 4.91
N GLU A 60 0.88 -3.35 4.83
CA GLU A 60 1.75 -3.01 5.96
C GLU A 60 1.54 -1.58 6.45
N ILE A 61 1.44 -0.61 5.53
CA ILE A 61 1.17 0.81 5.86
C ILE A 61 -0.20 0.93 6.53
N GLN A 62 -1.22 0.26 6.00
CA GLN A 62 -2.56 0.23 6.60
C GLN A 62 -2.54 -0.40 8.00
N HIS A 63 -1.80 -1.49 8.19
CA HIS A 63 -1.67 -2.16 9.50
C HIS A 63 -0.89 -1.33 10.52
N GLN A 64 0.08 -0.52 10.08
CA GLN A 64 0.78 0.44 10.92
C GLN A 64 -0.16 1.58 11.33
N ASP A 65 -0.91 2.15 10.39
CA ASP A 65 -1.87 3.24 10.67
C ASP A 65 -2.97 2.81 11.66
N ILE A 66 -3.46 1.55 11.56
CA ILE A 66 -4.40 0.97 12.53
C ILE A 66 -3.74 0.85 13.91
N ARG A 67 -2.53 0.30 14.00
CA ARG A 67 -1.82 0.12 15.28
C ARG A 67 -1.49 1.44 15.96
N GLU A 68 -1.08 2.45 15.20
CA GLU A 68 -0.85 3.80 15.72
C GLU A 68 -2.15 4.41 16.27
N LYS A 69 -3.28 4.22 15.58
CA LYS A 69 -4.60 4.67 16.07
C LYS A 69 -5.07 3.91 17.31
N GLU A 70 -4.79 2.61 17.40
CA GLU A 70 -5.12 1.79 18.58
C GLU A 70 -4.26 2.15 19.80
N GLN A 71 -2.97 2.46 19.62
CA GLN A 71 -2.11 2.95 20.72
C GLN A 71 -2.53 4.34 21.20
N ASP A 72 -2.83 5.28 20.29
CA ASP A 72 -3.25 6.64 20.65
C ASP A 72 -4.59 6.65 21.43
N GLN A 73 -5.50 5.72 21.11
CA GLN A 73 -6.76 5.55 21.87
C GLN A 73 -6.59 4.77 23.18
N GLY A 74 -5.56 3.92 23.29
CA GLY A 74 -5.27 3.12 24.48
C GLY A 74 -4.56 3.87 25.61
N GLU A 75 -3.78 4.92 25.30
CA GLU A 75 -3.03 5.69 26.31
C GLU A 75 -3.83 6.82 26.99
N GLY A 76 -5.12 6.99 26.64
CA GLY A 76 -5.99 8.05 27.18
C GLY A 76 -6.83 7.69 28.41
N LEU A 77 -6.81 6.44 28.89
CA LEU A 77 -7.75 5.96 29.94
C LEU A 77 -7.15 5.75 31.33
N ASP A 78 -5.86 6.03 31.57
CA ASP A 78 -5.20 5.78 32.88
C ASP A 78 -4.95 7.05 33.72
N LEU A 79 -5.56 8.20 33.38
CA LEU A 79 -5.32 9.48 34.07
C LEU A 79 -6.53 10.09 34.79
N PHE A 80 -7.61 9.32 34.98
CA PHE A 80 -8.76 9.75 35.78
C PHE A 80 -9.24 8.65 36.74
N GLU A 81 -8.43 8.33 37.75
CA GLU A 81 -8.96 7.78 39.01
C GLU A 81 -8.34 8.59 40.15
N ASP A 82 -9.15 9.52 40.70
CA ASP A 82 -8.96 10.23 41.97
C ASP A 82 -9.48 9.35 43.11
#